data_AF-A0A7V9RL33-F1
#
_entry.id   AF-A0A7V9RL33-F1
#
_cell.length_a   1.000
_cell.length_b   1.000
_cell.length_c   1.000
_cell.angle_alpha   90.00
_cell.angle_beta   90.00
_cell.angle_gamma   90.00
#
_symmetry.space_group_name_H-M   'P 1'
#
loop_
_entity.id
_entity.type
_entity.pdbx_description
1 polymer ?
#
loop_
_entity_poly.entity_id
_entity_poly.type
_entity_poly.pdbx_seq_one_letter_code
_entity_poly.pdbx_strand_id
1 'polypeptide(L)'
;DRTEWVLAALPLGGYVRMLDERDPECLPIAPADLPRAFNRQSVYKRIAIVLAGPVANLLLAVAVYWVLSVVGVFEPAAVVGTPPQASAAAKAGLLAGDTVTDVAGNPVRSWNELRWLLLQRAVTTDPIELEVEGSDKRRRALTIQADPVSSEDLDGDLVGRLGFVLFSGPTRIGQVTEGSPAFQSGLQTGDRIVSANGEPLGSASRLRALIRESAERPIEFGVERDAAESKVARIPLQITPARITEGEKTFGRIGAELSDRLPPIKVQYGPLESIPRAVQKTADTAVFSLKMLGKMLTGEASWKNLSGPVTIADYAGQTARIGLAAFLGFLALVSISLAVLNLLPIPMLDGGHLLYYLIEIIKGSPPADWVVEWGQRAGVALLGLLTVLALYNDLLRLLPDFFE
;
A
#
# COMPACT_ATOMS: atom_id res chain seq x y z
N ASP A 1 25.81 -12.32 29.61
CA ASP A 1 25.35 -12.39 28.20
C ASP A 1 26.16 -11.44 27.34
N ARG A 2 27.21 -11.97 26.68
CA ARG A 2 28.15 -11.18 25.87
C ARG A 2 27.72 -11.20 24.40
N THR A 3 26.60 -10.56 24.09
CA THR A 3 26.26 -10.28 22.68
C THR A 3 27.22 -9.20 22.20
N GLU A 4 28.01 -9.50 21.17
CA GLU A 4 28.85 -8.52 20.51
C GLU A 4 28.04 -7.76 19.47
N TRP A 5 28.07 -6.44 19.54
CA TRP A 5 27.37 -5.56 18.61
C TRP A 5 28.39 -4.98 17.63
N VAL A 6 28.19 -5.25 16.34
CA VAL A 6 29.08 -4.79 15.27
C VAL A 6 28.28 -3.91 14.32
N LEU A 7 28.80 -2.72 14.05
CA LEU A 7 28.30 -1.86 12.97
C LEU A 7 29.10 -2.15 11.71
N ALA A 8 28.47 -2.77 10.72
CA ALA A 8 29.10 -3.04 9.43
C ALA A 8 29.22 -1.75 8.59
N ALA A 9 30.30 -1.63 7.80
CA ALA A 9 30.49 -0.50 6.89
C ALA A 9 29.47 -0.50 5.73
N LEU A 10 28.97 -1.68 5.34
CA LEU A 10 27.94 -1.83 4.31
C LEU A 10 26.56 -2.00 4.98
N PRO A 11 25.57 -1.17 4.63
CA PRO A 11 24.22 -1.23 5.21
C PRO A 11 23.36 -2.31 4.54
N LEU A 12 23.87 -3.55 4.45
CA LEU A 12 23.17 -4.70 3.87
C LEU A 12 22.17 -5.36 4.85
N GLY A 13 21.69 -4.59 5.83
CA GLY A 13 20.84 -5.06 6.91
C GLY A 13 21.61 -5.57 8.13
N GLY A 14 20.86 -5.90 9.20
CA GLY A 14 21.39 -6.52 10.41
C GLY A 14 21.12 -8.02 10.39
N TYR A 15 22.09 -8.80 10.85
CA TYR A 15 21.94 -10.24 11.06
C TYR A 15 22.49 -10.65 12.42
N VAL A 16 22.02 -11.78 12.95
CA VAL A 16 22.55 -12.36 14.17
C VAL A 16 23.43 -13.52 13.78
N ARG A 17 24.72 -13.42 14.10
CA ARG A 17 25.64 -14.55 13.98
C ARG A 17 25.54 -15.42 15.24
N MET A 18 25.22 -16.69 15.04
CA MET A 18 25.11 -17.65 16.14
C MET A 18 26.48 -18.24 16.45
N LEU A 19 26.77 -18.47 17.74
CA LEU A 19 27.95 -19.23 18.15
C LEU A 19 27.81 -20.67 17.65
N ASP A 20 28.56 -21.08 16.64
CA ASP A 20 28.45 -22.40 16.00
C ASP A 20 29.84 -22.96 15.69
N GLU A 21 30.07 -24.24 16.00
CA GLU A 21 31.36 -24.90 15.75
C GLU A 21 31.67 -25.08 14.26
N ARG A 22 30.65 -25.01 13.39
CA ARG A 22 30.79 -25.14 11.94
C ARG A 22 31.18 -23.83 11.27
N ASP A 23 31.09 -22.71 12.00
CA ASP A 23 31.45 -21.39 11.49
C ASP A 23 32.94 -21.11 11.78
N PRO A 24 33.80 -21.02 10.75
CA PRO A 24 35.23 -20.81 10.95
C PRO A 24 35.57 -19.53 11.71
N GLU A 25 34.76 -18.48 11.63
CA GLU A 25 35.06 -17.22 12.33
C GLU A 25 34.58 -17.23 13.79
N CYS A 26 33.86 -18.27 14.21
CA CYS A 26 33.57 -18.53 15.64
C CYS A 26 34.69 -19.32 16.33
N LEU A 27 35.68 -19.81 15.59
CA LEU A 27 36.76 -20.65 16.11
C LEU A 27 37.99 -19.81 16.53
N PRO A 28 38.67 -20.18 17.64
CA PRO A 28 38.36 -21.28 18.56
C PRO A 28 37.27 -20.91 19.59
N ILE A 29 36.39 -21.86 19.92
CA ILE A 29 35.36 -21.69 20.96
C ILE A 29 35.93 -22.14 22.32
N ALA A 30 35.83 -21.28 23.33
CA ALA A 30 36.28 -21.62 24.69
C ALA A 30 35.50 -22.83 25.25
N PRO A 31 36.13 -23.76 26.00
CA PRO A 31 35.47 -24.96 26.52
C PRO A 31 34.21 -24.69 27.34
N ALA A 32 34.18 -23.56 28.07
CA ALA A 32 33.02 -23.13 28.85
C ALA A 32 31.81 -22.71 28.01
N ASP A 33 32.02 -22.28 26.76
CA ASP A 33 30.97 -21.82 25.84
C ASP A 33 30.52 -22.91 24.87
N LEU A 34 31.23 -24.05 24.77
CA LEU A 34 30.82 -25.19 23.93
C LEU A 34 29.38 -25.68 24.21
N PRO A 35 28.90 -25.80 25.46
CA PRO A 35 27.51 -26.20 25.72
C PRO A 35 26.47 -25.21 25.22
N ARG A 36 26.88 -23.98 24.84
CA ARG A 36 26.03 -22.91 24.30
C ARG A 36 26.06 -22.87 22.78
N ALA A 37 26.95 -23.62 22.14
CA ALA A 37 27.05 -23.68 20.68
C ALA A 37 25.71 -24.12 20.08
N PHE A 38 25.28 -23.42 19.03
CA PHE A 38 23.98 -23.56 18.39
C PHE A 38 23.75 -24.98 17.86
N ASN A 39 24.74 -25.53 17.16
CA ASN A 39 24.74 -26.89 16.63
C ASN A 39 24.62 -27.98 17.73
N ARG A 40 25.01 -27.68 18.98
CA ARG A 40 24.88 -28.61 20.13
C ARG A 40 23.55 -28.49 20.88
N GLN A 41 22.74 -27.47 20.60
CA GLN A 41 21.42 -27.32 21.24
C GLN A 41 20.43 -28.38 20.73
N SER A 42 19.46 -28.74 21.56
CA SER A 42 18.32 -29.57 21.15
C SER A 42 17.57 -28.92 19.97
N VAL A 43 16.98 -29.74 19.10
CA VAL A 43 16.23 -29.28 17.91
C VAL A 43 15.21 -28.20 18.24
N TYR A 44 14.44 -28.34 19.33
CA TYR A 44 13.44 -27.35 19.74
C TYR A 44 14.03 -25.98 20.09
N LYS A 45 15.20 -25.95 20.74
CA LYS A 45 15.92 -24.70 21.01
C LYS A 45 16.41 -24.07 19.72
N ARG A 46 16.94 -24.87 18.79
CA ARG A 46 17.36 -24.36 17.47
C ARG A 46 16.19 -23.76 16.69
N ILE A 47 15.05 -24.45 16.67
CA ILE A 47 13.79 -23.95 16.09
C ILE A 47 13.39 -22.62 16.73
N ALA A 48 13.38 -22.53 18.07
CA ALA A 48 13.01 -21.29 18.76
C ALA A 48 13.95 -20.12 18.43
N ILE A 49 15.26 -20.37 18.32
CA ILE A 49 16.25 -19.36 17.95
C ILE A 49 16.04 -18.88 16.50
N VAL A 50 15.81 -19.80 15.56
CA VAL A 50 15.57 -19.46 14.14
C VAL A 50 14.25 -18.72 13.96
N LEU A 51 13.19 -19.12 14.67
CA LEU A 51 11.89 -18.43 14.64
C LEU A 51 11.92 -17.04 15.25
N ALA A 52 12.87 -16.74 16.15
CA ALA A 52 12.93 -15.46 16.84
C ALA A 52 13.01 -14.26 15.87
N GLY A 53 13.73 -14.41 14.75
CA GLY A 53 13.86 -13.38 13.73
C GLY A 53 12.52 -13.04 13.06
N PRO A 54 11.89 -13.98 12.34
CA PRO A 54 10.59 -13.75 11.70
C PRO A 54 9.49 -13.35 12.70
N VAL A 55 9.47 -13.93 13.90
CA VAL A 55 8.52 -13.55 14.95
C VAL A 55 8.74 -12.11 15.41
N ALA A 56 9.98 -11.65 15.57
CA ALA A 56 10.26 -10.26 15.92
C ALA A 56 9.74 -9.28 14.86
N ASN A 57 9.86 -9.63 13.57
CA ASN A 57 9.28 -8.84 12.47
C ASN A 57 7.73 -8.79 12.56
N LEU A 58 7.07 -9.92 12.80
CA LEU A 58 5.61 -9.93 12.98
C LEU A 58 5.20 -9.10 14.22
N LEU A 59 5.92 -9.21 15.33
CA LEU A 59 5.67 -8.43 16.54
C LEU A 59 5.87 -6.93 16.31
N LEU A 60 6.90 -6.54 15.55
CA LEU A 60 7.11 -5.16 15.15
C LEU A 60 5.93 -4.64 14.33
N ALA A 61 5.44 -5.41 13.36
CA ALA A 61 4.28 -5.02 12.56
C ALA A 61 3.01 -4.86 13.41
N VAL A 62 2.76 -5.78 14.36
CA VAL A 62 1.64 -5.66 15.31
C VAL A 62 1.80 -4.39 16.14
N ALA A 63 2.98 -4.12 16.69
CA ALA A 63 3.23 -2.93 17.50
C ALA A 63 2.99 -1.65 16.68
N VAL A 64 3.43 -1.61 15.43
CA VAL A 64 3.25 -0.45 14.56
C VAL A 64 1.77 -0.24 14.20
N TYR A 65 1.04 -1.28 13.79
CA TYR A 65 -0.40 -1.15 13.51
C TYR A 65 -1.21 -0.80 14.76
N TRP A 66 -0.79 -1.29 15.93
CA TRP A 66 -1.37 -0.91 17.21
C TRP A 66 -1.18 0.60 17.46
N VAL A 67 0.05 1.12 17.35
CA VAL A 67 0.33 2.56 17.51
C VAL A 67 -0.49 3.40 16.52
N LEU A 68 -0.53 3.01 15.25
CA LEU A 68 -1.29 3.74 14.23
C LEU A 68 -2.80 3.76 14.53
N SER A 69 -3.34 2.63 15.01
CA SER A 69 -4.76 2.52 15.39
C SER A 69 -5.11 3.39 16.61
N VAL A 70 -4.18 3.49 17.57
CA VAL A 70 -4.37 4.27 18.81
C VAL A 70 -4.22 5.76 18.57
N VAL A 71 -3.20 6.19 17.81
CA VAL A 71 -2.99 7.61 17.47
C VAL A 71 -4.10 8.10 16.53
N GLY A 72 -4.53 7.20 15.65
CA GLY A 72 -5.52 7.42 14.61
C GLY A 72 -4.90 8.07 13.38
N VAL A 73 -5.45 7.70 12.23
CA VAL A 73 -4.98 8.15 10.91
C VAL A 73 -6.12 8.81 10.15
N PHE A 74 -5.80 9.84 9.38
CA PHE A 74 -6.76 10.50 8.50
C PHE A 74 -6.84 9.74 7.19
N GLU A 75 -8.02 9.19 6.91
CA GLU A 75 -8.26 8.39 5.71
C GLU A 75 -9.46 8.92 4.94
N PRO A 76 -9.53 8.70 3.61
CA PRO A 76 -10.72 9.04 2.85
C PRO A 76 -11.93 8.23 3.35
N ALA A 77 -13.11 8.85 3.38
CA ALA A 77 -14.35 8.14 3.68
C ALA A 77 -14.65 7.09 2.60
N ALA A 78 -15.33 6.00 2.98
CA ALA A 78 -15.69 4.89 2.09
C ALA A 78 -16.86 5.23 1.13
N VAL A 79 -16.84 6.43 0.54
CA VAL A 79 -17.86 6.92 -0.39
C VAL A 79 -17.41 6.62 -1.80
N VAL A 80 -18.29 6.01 -2.59
CA VAL A 80 -17.99 5.58 -3.96
C VAL A 80 -18.37 6.67 -4.96
N GLY A 81 -17.48 6.95 -5.90
CA GLY A 81 -17.71 7.76 -7.10
C GLY A 81 -18.62 7.06 -8.10
N THR A 82 -18.80 7.67 -9.26
CA THR A 82 -19.58 7.07 -10.36
C THR A 82 -18.86 5.81 -10.87
N PRO A 83 -19.44 4.61 -10.72
CA PRO A 83 -18.82 3.40 -11.22
C PRO A 83 -18.86 3.40 -12.77
N PRO A 84 -17.81 2.94 -13.46
CA PRO A 84 -17.83 2.77 -14.91
C PRO A 84 -19.00 1.86 -15.35
N GLN A 85 -19.74 2.22 -16.39
CA GLN A 85 -20.99 1.52 -16.77
C GLN A 85 -20.82 0.01 -17.02
N ALA A 86 -19.66 -0.42 -17.51
CA ALA A 86 -19.39 -1.84 -17.80
C ALA A 86 -18.92 -2.65 -16.57
N SER A 87 -18.65 -1.99 -15.44
CA SER A 87 -18.07 -2.61 -14.25
C SER A 87 -19.05 -3.50 -13.49
N ALA A 88 -18.51 -4.45 -12.71
CA ALA A 88 -19.29 -5.32 -11.85
C ALA A 88 -20.09 -4.54 -10.79
N ALA A 89 -19.50 -3.49 -10.22
CA ALA A 89 -20.17 -2.60 -9.27
C ALA A 89 -21.37 -1.86 -9.89
N ALA A 90 -21.24 -1.36 -11.13
CA ALA A 90 -22.36 -0.72 -11.83
C ALA A 90 -23.50 -1.73 -12.09
N LYS A 91 -23.18 -2.95 -12.54
CA LYS A 91 -24.16 -4.03 -12.74
C LYS A 91 -24.87 -4.44 -11.46
N ALA A 92 -24.16 -4.41 -10.32
CA ALA A 92 -24.72 -4.70 -9.01
C ALA A 92 -25.61 -3.58 -8.46
N GLY A 93 -25.67 -2.40 -9.11
CA GLY A 93 -26.51 -1.28 -8.69
C GLY A 93 -25.84 -0.33 -7.68
N LEU A 94 -24.51 -0.34 -7.60
CA LEU A 94 -23.75 0.66 -6.85
C LEU A 94 -23.92 2.03 -7.51
N LEU A 95 -24.18 3.07 -6.72
CA LEU A 95 -24.44 4.43 -7.19
C LEU A 95 -23.38 5.39 -6.65
N ALA A 96 -23.15 6.48 -7.39
CA ALA A 96 -22.30 7.56 -6.91
C ALA A 96 -22.86 8.18 -5.62
N GLY A 97 -22.00 8.37 -4.62
CA GLY A 97 -22.36 8.87 -3.31
C GLY A 97 -22.78 7.79 -2.31
N ASP A 98 -22.85 6.52 -2.72
CA ASP A 98 -23.05 5.41 -1.78
C ASP A 98 -21.86 5.32 -0.82
N THR A 99 -22.15 5.16 0.47
CA THR A 99 -21.15 4.87 1.49
C THR A 99 -21.15 3.36 1.76
N VAL A 100 -20.03 2.69 1.51
CA VAL A 100 -19.91 1.25 1.84
C VAL A 100 -19.69 1.12 3.34
N THR A 101 -20.61 0.41 4.01
CA THR A 101 -20.60 0.22 5.47
C THR A 101 -20.11 -1.16 5.88
N ASP A 102 -20.21 -2.15 5.00
CA ASP A 102 -19.76 -3.52 5.25
C ASP A 102 -19.33 -4.21 3.94
N VAL A 103 -18.31 -5.08 4.04
CA VAL A 103 -17.88 -6.00 2.98
C VAL A 103 -17.79 -7.41 3.57
N ALA A 104 -18.70 -8.29 3.15
CA ALA A 104 -18.74 -9.70 3.52
C ALA A 104 -18.66 -9.95 5.04
N GLY A 105 -19.46 -9.20 5.81
CA GLY A 105 -19.55 -9.25 7.27
C GLY A 105 -18.46 -8.47 8.01
N ASN A 106 -17.63 -7.70 7.29
CA ASN A 106 -16.58 -6.88 7.88
C ASN A 106 -16.95 -5.39 7.78
N PRO A 107 -17.14 -4.70 8.93
CA PRO A 107 -17.46 -3.29 8.94
C PRO A 107 -16.38 -2.45 8.25
N VAL A 108 -16.81 -1.49 7.45
CA VAL A 108 -15.94 -0.58 6.71
C VAL A 108 -16.06 0.81 7.31
N ARG A 109 -14.95 1.36 7.81
CA ARG A 109 -14.89 2.75 8.28
C ARG A 109 -14.31 3.69 7.24
N SER A 110 -13.38 3.24 6.41
CA SER A 110 -12.65 4.09 5.46
C SER A 110 -12.49 3.47 4.09
N TRP A 111 -12.11 4.31 3.13
CA TRP A 111 -11.75 3.87 1.78
C TRP A 111 -10.58 2.89 1.77
N ASN A 112 -9.60 3.08 2.67
CA ASN A 112 -8.45 2.19 2.75
C ASN A 112 -8.86 0.79 3.23
N GLU A 113 -9.78 0.72 4.19
CA GLU A 113 -10.36 -0.52 4.70
C GLU A 113 -11.22 -1.22 3.63
N LEU A 114 -12.07 -0.45 2.93
CA LEU A 114 -12.83 -0.93 1.77
C LEU A 114 -11.90 -1.54 0.71
N ARG A 115 -10.89 -0.78 0.29
CA ARG A 115 -9.92 -1.21 -0.72
C ARG A 115 -9.21 -2.49 -0.30
N TRP A 116 -8.82 -2.59 0.97
CA TRP A 116 -8.15 -3.78 1.51
C TRP A 116 -9.06 -5.02 1.47
N LEU A 117 -10.31 -4.90 1.92
CA LEU A 117 -11.27 -6.01 1.92
C LEU A 117 -11.62 -6.46 0.50
N LEU A 118 -11.79 -5.52 -0.44
CA LEU A 118 -12.03 -5.83 -1.84
C LEU A 118 -10.84 -6.57 -2.47
N LEU A 119 -9.60 -6.17 -2.19
CA LEU A 119 -8.40 -6.86 -2.69
C LEU A 119 -8.33 -8.30 -2.17
N GLN A 120 -8.62 -8.54 -0.89
CA GLN A 120 -8.62 -9.88 -0.32
C GLN A 120 -9.65 -10.81 -1.00
N ARG A 121 -10.84 -10.27 -1.31
CA ARG A 121 -11.94 -11.04 -1.93
C ARG A 121 -11.76 -11.23 -3.43
N ALA A 122 -11.21 -10.24 -4.13
CA ALA A 122 -10.90 -10.35 -5.56
C ALA A 122 -9.97 -11.54 -5.85
N VAL A 123 -9.06 -11.87 -4.92
CA VAL A 123 -8.14 -13.01 -5.05
C VAL A 123 -8.83 -14.37 -4.90
N THR A 124 -10.01 -14.47 -4.26
CA THR A 124 -10.70 -15.74 -3.99
C THR A 124 -11.85 -16.08 -4.95
N THR A 125 -12.19 -15.22 -5.92
CA THR A 125 -13.29 -15.40 -6.91
C THR A 125 -14.70 -15.56 -6.31
N ASP A 126 -14.87 -15.43 -5.00
CA ASP A 126 -16.18 -15.51 -4.35
C ASP A 126 -17.02 -14.25 -4.64
N PRO A 127 -18.36 -14.37 -4.69
CA PRO A 127 -19.23 -13.20 -4.71
C PRO A 127 -18.94 -12.28 -3.52
N ILE A 128 -18.84 -10.97 -3.79
CA ILE A 128 -18.57 -9.97 -2.78
C ILE A 128 -19.90 -9.39 -2.32
N GLU A 129 -20.32 -9.76 -1.11
CA GLU A 129 -21.48 -9.18 -0.44
C GLU A 129 -21.11 -7.83 0.17
N LEU A 130 -21.96 -6.83 -0.03
CA LEU A 130 -21.77 -5.46 0.42
C LEU A 130 -23.02 -4.94 1.09
N GLU A 131 -22.83 -4.16 2.16
CA GLU A 131 -23.86 -3.24 2.62
C GLU A 131 -23.45 -1.81 2.29
N VAL A 132 -24.36 -1.08 1.64
CA VAL A 132 -24.17 0.33 1.31
C VAL A 132 -25.29 1.18 1.88
N GLU A 133 -24.95 2.38 2.33
CA GLU A 133 -25.88 3.43 2.72
C GLU A 133 -25.92 4.48 1.59
N GLY A 134 -27.09 4.64 0.98
CA GLY A 134 -27.30 5.66 -0.05
C GLY A 134 -27.36 7.08 0.51
N SER A 135 -27.31 8.07 -0.39
CA SER A 135 -27.47 9.49 -0.01
C SER A 135 -28.82 9.80 0.64
N ASP A 136 -29.84 8.97 0.40
CA ASP A 136 -31.17 9.01 1.03
C ASP A 136 -31.22 8.29 2.39
N LYS A 137 -30.08 7.87 2.93
CA LYS A 137 -29.93 7.12 4.20
C LYS A 137 -30.56 5.73 4.19
N ARG A 138 -30.96 5.21 3.03
CA ARG A 138 -31.42 3.82 2.93
C ARG A 138 -30.25 2.86 2.80
N ARG A 139 -30.34 1.76 3.52
CA ARG A 139 -29.39 0.64 3.40
C ARG A 139 -29.81 -0.30 2.28
N ARG A 140 -28.84 -0.73 1.49
CA ARG A 140 -29.00 -1.70 0.40
C ARG A 140 -27.92 -2.76 0.51
N ALA A 141 -28.33 -4.01 0.41
CA ALA A 141 -27.39 -5.11 0.25
C ALA A 141 -27.14 -5.32 -1.26
N LEU A 142 -25.88 -5.30 -1.67
CA LEU A 142 -25.45 -5.51 -3.05
C LEU A 142 -24.55 -6.75 -3.09
N THR A 143 -24.66 -7.53 -4.17
CA THR A 143 -23.75 -8.64 -4.43
C THR A 143 -23.01 -8.36 -5.72
N ILE A 144 -21.68 -8.24 -5.63
CA ILE A 144 -20.82 -8.06 -6.79
C ILE A 144 -20.28 -9.43 -7.19
N GLN A 145 -20.61 -9.86 -8.40
CA GLN A 145 -19.90 -10.96 -9.04
C GLN A 145 -18.62 -10.41 -9.65
N ALA A 146 -17.49 -10.79 -9.06
CA ALA A 146 -16.19 -10.51 -9.66
C ALA A 146 -15.96 -11.49 -10.81
N ASP A 147 -15.61 -10.96 -12.00
CA ASP A 147 -15.09 -11.79 -13.08
C ASP A 147 -13.76 -12.43 -12.63
N PRO A 148 -13.39 -13.61 -13.17
CA PRO A 148 -12.10 -14.24 -12.89
C PRO A 148 -10.96 -13.25 -13.13
N VAL A 149 -10.15 -13.04 -12.09
CA VAL A 149 -9.05 -12.09 -12.13
C VAL A 149 -7.94 -12.67 -13.00
N SER A 150 -7.57 -11.98 -14.08
CA SER A 150 -6.40 -12.34 -14.89
C SER A 150 -5.10 -11.88 -14.22
N SER A 151 -3.96 -12.37 -14.70
CA SER A 151 -2.65 -11.96 -14.20
C SER A 151 -2.36 -10.47 -14.41
N GLU A 152 -2.83 -9.88 -15.52
CA GLU A 152 -2.72 -8.45 -15.81
C GLU A 152 -3.56 -7.60 -14.84
N ASP A 153 -4.64 -8.16 -14.32
CA ASP A 153 -5.53 -7.46 -13.41
C ASP A 153 -4.93 -7.35 -12.01
N LEU A 154 -4.28 -8.42 -11.54
CA LEU A 154 -3.56 -8.44 -10.27
C LEU A 154 -2.44 -7.39 -10.23
N ASP A 155 -1.94 -6.99 -11.40
CA ASP A 155 -0.89 -5.99 -11.54
C ASP A 155 -1.42 -4.55 -11.62
N GLY A 156 -2.71 -4.36 -11.93
CA GLY A 156 -3.35 -3.06 -12.13
C GLY A 156 -4.24 -2.62 -10.97
N ASP A 157 -5.12 -1.63 -11.24
CA ASP A 157 -6.13 -1.20 -10.27
C ASP A 157 -7.32 -2.17 -10.24
N LEU A 158 -7.14 -3.30 -9.55
CA LEU A 158 -8.19 -4.31 -9.32
C LEU A 158 -9.51 -3.70 -8.81
N VAL A 159 -9.39 -2.74 -7.89
CA VAL A 159 -10.54 -2.11 -7.23
C VAL A 159 -11.27 -1.19 -8.21
N GLY A 160 -10.52 -0.41 -9.00
CA GLY A 160 -11.07 0.35 -10.13
C GLY A 160 -11.73 -0.52 -11.20
N ARG A 161 -11.17 -1.70 -11.53
CA ARG A 161 -11.78 -2.66 -12.48
C ARG A 161 -13.10 -3.23 -11.98
N LEU A 162 -13.19 -3.55 -10.69
CA LEU A 162 -14.46 -3.93 -10.05
C LEU A 162 -15.49 -2.79 -10.12
N GLY A 163 -15.06 -1.56 -10.38
CA GLY A 163 -15.89 -0.38 -10.53
C GLY A 163 -15.93 0.50 -9.29
N PHE A 164 -15.08 0.24 -8.31
CA PHE A 164 -14.95 1.08 -7.13
C PHE A 164 -13.99 2.22 -7.41
N VAL A 165 -14.55 3.41 -7.57
CA VAL A 165 -13.80 4.65 -7.71
C VAL A 165 -14.02 5.46 -6.45
N LEU A 166 -12.99 6.08 -5.89
CA LEU A 166 -13.15 6.97 -4.74
C LEU A 166 -14.03 8.15 -5.14
N PHE A 167 -15.00 8.51 -4.31
CA PHE A 167 -15.85 9.67 -4.59
C PHE A 167 -15.02 10.96 -4.58
N SER A 168 -15.00 11.62 -5.73
CA SER A 168 -14.60 13.01 -5.84
C SER A 168 -15.83 13.89 -5.58
N GLY A 169 -15.77 14.69 -4.54
CA GLY A 169 -16.76 15.73 -4.26
C GLY A 169 -16.83 16.80 -5.34
N PRO A 170 -17.77 17.75 -5.20
CA PRO A 170 -17.86 18.87 -6.12
C PRO A 170 -16.53 19.62 -6.18
N THR A 171 -16.14 20.02 -7.38
CA THR A 171 -14.90 20.78 -7.63
C THR A 171 -14.89 22.08 -6.84
N ARG A 172 -14.19 22.08 -5.70
CA ARG A 172 -13.97 23.28 -4.88
C ARG A 172 -12.57 23.84 -5.11
N ILE A 173 -12.45 25.12 -4.91
CA ILE A 173 -11.18 25.83 -4.93
C ILE A 173 -10.51 25.66 -3.57
N GLY A 174 -9.31 25.08 -3.60
CA GLY A 174 -8.40 25.00 -2.46
C GLY A 174 -7.66 26.31 -2.26
N GLN A 175 -6.35 26.23 -2.02
CA GLN A 175 -5.53 27.42 -1.87
C GLN A 175 -5.46 28.21 -3.19
N VAL A 176 -5.66 29.53 -3.11
CA VAL A 176 -5.48 30.45 -4.23
C VAL A 176 -4.14 31.18 -4.04
N THR A 177 -3.27 31.11 -5.04
CA THR A 177 -1.96 31.77 -5.00
C THR A 177 -2.14 33.28 -5.13
N GLU A 178 -1.56 34.05 -4.20
CA GLU A 178 -1.60 35.51 -4.23
C GLU A 178 -1.00 36.06 -5.53
N GLY A 179 -1.63 37.09 -6.09
CA GLY A 179 -1.22 37.71 -7.36
C GLY A 179 -1.56 36.90 -8.63
N SER A 180 -2.08 35.68 -8.52
CA SER A 180 -2.48 34.85 -9.67
C SER A 180 -3.74 35.37 -10.39
N PRO A 181 -4.02 34.92 -11.63
CA PRO A 181 -5.28 35.27 -12.31
C PRO A 181 -6.54 34.91 -11.51
N ALA A 182 -6.53 33.78 -10.81
CA ALA A 182 -7.61 33.39 -9.91
C ALA A 182 -7.79 34.40 -8.77
N PHE A 183 -6.69 34.81 -8.12
CA PHE A 183 -6.73 35.81 -7.05
C PHE A 183 -7.26 37.16 -7.55
N GLN A 184 -6.78 37.63 -8.71
CA GLN A 184 -7.19 38.90 -9.30
C GLN A 184 -8.67 38.92 -9.71
N SER A 185 -9.21 37.77 -10.11
CA SER A 185 -10.65 37.65 -10.42
C SER A 185 -11.55 37.68 -9.18
N GLY A 186 -10.98 37.56 -7.97
CA GLY A 186 -11.74 37.46 -6.73
C GLY A 186 -12.23 36.04 -6.40
N LEU A 187 -11.64 35.02 -7.03
CA LEU A 187 -11.84 33.61 -6.66
C LEU A 187 -11.27 33.35 -5.26
N GLN A 188 -12.04 32.66 -4.42
CA GLN A 188 -11.69 32.43 -3.01
C GLN A 188 -11.64 30.94 -2.69
N THR A 189 -10.86 30.58 -1.67
CA THR A 189 -10.86 29.22 -1.11
C THR A 189 -12.27 28.86 -0.63
N GLY A 190 -12.72 27.65 -0.99
CA GLY A 190 -14.06 27.15 -0.69
C GLY A 190 -15.07 27.34 -1.83
N ASP A 191 -14.81 28.23 -2.78
CA ASP A 191 -15.64 28.46 -3.96
C ASP A 191 -15.85 27.17 -4.75
N ARG A 192 -17.08 26.93 -5.23
CA ARG A 192 -17.41 25.79 -6.08
C ARG A 192 -17.62 26.27 -7.52
N ILE A 193 -16.84 25.74 -8.46
CA ILE A 193 -17.05 26.05 -9.87
C ILE A 193 -18.11 25.10 -10.43
N VAL A 194 -19.22 25.66 -10.91
CA VAL A 194 -20.37 24.89 -11.43
C VAL A 194 -20.51 24.96 -12.95
N SER A 195 -19.97 25.99 -13.59
CA SER A 195 -20.00 26.13 -15.05
C SER A 195 -18.80 26.90 -15.57
N ALA A 196 -18.51 26.75 -16.85
CA ALA A 196 -17.56 27.55 -17.60
C ALA A 196 -18.14 27.92 -18.96
N ASN A 197 -18.12 29.20 -19.32
CA ASN A 197 -18.72 29.76 -20.53
C ASN A 197 -20.19 29.36 -20.72
N GLY A 198 -20.96 29.31 -19.63
CA GLY A 198 -22.36 28.89 -19.63
C GLY A 198 -22.61 27.37 -19.65
N GLU A 199 -21.58 26.55 -19.90
CA GLU A 199 -21.66 25.09 -19.92
C GLU A 199 -21.46 24.50 -18.50
N PRO A 200 -22.32 23.58 -18.02
CA PRO A 200 -22.14 22.92 -16.74
C PRO A 200 -20.84 22.09 -16.68
N LEU A 201 -20.10 22.20 -15.58
CA LEU A 201 -18.88 21.43 -15.35
C LEU A 201 -19.17 20.22 -14.44
N GLY A 202 -19.01 19.01 -14.99
CA GLY A 202 -19.25 17.76 -14.26
C GLY A 202 -18.05 17.16 -13.54
N SER A 203 -16.82 17.64 -13.80
CA SER A 203 -15.61 17.07 -13.18
C SER A 203 -14.45 18.07 -13.05
N ALA A 204 -13.62 17.89 -12.02
CA ALA A 204 -12.39 18.65 -11.83
C ALA A 204 -11.38 18.43 -12.97
N SER A 205 -11.34 17.22 -13.54
CA SER A 205 -10.50 16.90 -14.70
C SER A 205 -10.88 17.71 -15.94
N ARG A 206 -12.18 17.87 -16.21
CA ARG A 206 -12.65 18.70 -17.32
C ARG A 206 -12.32 20.18 -17.11
N LEU A 207 -12.48 20.67 -15.88
CA LEU A 207 -12.07 22.04 -15.52
C LEU A 207 -10.56 22.26 -15.74
N ARG A 208 -9.70 21.33 -15.27
CA ARG A 208 -8.25 21.39 -15.49
C ARG A 208 -7.89 21.42 -16.97
N ALA A 209 -8.48 20.53 -17.77
CA ALA A 209 -8.25 20.48 -19.21
C ALA A 209 -8.62 21.82 -19.88
N LEU A 210 -9.81 22.36 -19.57
CA LEU A 210 -10.28 23.64 -20.10
C LEU A 210 -9.32 24.78 -19.76
N ILE A 211 -8.85 24.86 -18.51
CA ILE A 211 -7.89 25.90 -18.09
C ILE A 211 -6.55 25.76 -18.84
N ARG A 212 -6.03 24.54 -19.00
CA ARG A 212 -4.76 24.29 -19.68
C ARG A 212 -4.82 24.65 -21.16
N GLU A 213 -5.94 24.38 -21.83
CA GLU A 213 -6.16 24.66 -23.25
C GLU A 213 -6.45 26.14 -23.55
N SER A 214 -6.84 26.92 -22.53
CA SER A 214 -7.29 28.31 -22.69
C SER A 214 -6.25 29.34 -22.24
N ALA A 215 -4.96 29.07 -22.46
CA ALA A 215 -3.90 30.05 -22.18
C ALA A 215 -4.21 31.40 -22.85
N GLU A 216 -4.17 32.48 -22.08
CA GLU A 216 -4.44 33.87 -22.51
C GLU A 216 -5.85 34.12 -23.05
N ARG A 217 -6.77 33.16 -22.94
CA ARG A 217 -8.16 33.31 -23.36
C ARG A 217 -9.06 33.43 -22.13
N PRO A 218 -9.85 34.51 -21.99
CA PRO A 218 -10.73 34.66 -20.85
C PRO A 218 -11.80 33.55 -20.84
N ILE A 219 -12.02 32.96 -19.66
CA ILE A 219 -13.11 32.01 -19.39
C ILE A 219 -14.04 32.66 -18.37
N GLU A 220 -15.34 32.60 -18.62
CA GLU A 220 -16.36 33.00 -17.64
C GLU A 220 -16.77 31.80 -16.79
N PHE A 221 -16.40 31.79 -15.52
CA PHE A 221 -16.78 30.74 -14.59
C PHE A 221 -18.03 31.12 -13.79
N GLY A 222 -18.99 30.20 -13.72
CA GLY A 222 -20.06 30.28 -12.74
C GLY A 222 -19.57 29.70 -11.41
N VAL A 223 -19.52 30.53 -10.38
CA VAL A 223 -19.02 30.16 -9.05
C VAL A 223 -20.14 30.19 -8.02
N GLU A 224 -20.28 29.11 -7.27
CA GLU A 224 -21.13 29.01 -6.07
C GLU A 224 -20.27 29.26 -4.84
N ARG A 225 -20.58 30.33 -4.11
CA ARG A 225 -19.92 30.70 -2.84
C ARG A 225 -20.90 30.56 -1.69
N ASP A 226 -20.49 29.83 -0.65
CA ASP A 226 -21.27 29.71 0.59
C ASP A 226 -21.37 31.11 1.25
N ALA A 227 -22.59 31.62 1.42
CA ALA A 227 -22.86 32.92 2.04
C ALA A 227 -23.45 32.74 3.46
N ALA A 228 -23.52 33.83 4.23
CA ALA A 228 -24.19 33.84 5.52
C ALA A 228 -25.66 33.37 5.39
N GLU A 229 -26.17 32.71 6.43
CA GLU A 229 -27.53 32.13 6.50
C GLU A 229 -27.79 30.91 5.58
N SER A 230 -26.76 30.12 5.25
CA SER A 230 -26.91 28.91 4.42
C SER A 230 -27.45 29.17 3.01
N LYS A 231 -27.29 30.39 2.49
CA LYS A 231 -27.58 30.74 1.10
C LYS A 231 -26.34 30.55 0.25
N VAL A 232 -26.51 30.07 -0.98
CA VAL A 232 -25.42 29.93 -1.97
C VAL A 232 -25.51 31.10 -2.95
N ALA A 233 -24.49 31.95 -2.99
CA ALA A 233 -24.38 33.03 -3.95
C ALA A 233 -23.78 32.49 -5.26
N ARG A 234 -24.42 32.79 -6.40
CA ARG A 234 -23.87 32.50 -7.74
C ARG A 234 -23.20 33.75 -8.28
N ILE A 235 -21.89 33.69 -8.45
CA ILE A 235 -21.03 34.80 -8.86
C ILE A 235 -20.38 34.42 -10.20
N PRO A 236 -20.63 35.16 -11.29
CA PRO A 236 -19.87 35.01 -12.51
C PRO A 236 -18.48 35.64 -12.31
N LEU A 237 -17.42 34.87 -12.55
CA LEU A 237 -16.04 35.34 -12.47
C LEU A 237 -15.35 35.14 -13.83
N GLN A 238 -14.82 36.22 -14.40
CA GLN A 238 -14.02 36.15 -15.61
C GLN A 238 -12.55 35.96 -15.23
N ILE A 239 -11.94 34.85 -15.67
CA ILE A 239 -10.55 34.51 -15.35
C ILE A 239 -9.81 34.25 -16.66
N THR A 240 -8.68 34.92 -16.86
CA THR A 240 -7.79 34.68 -18.00
C THR A 240 -6.59 33.85 -17.53
N PRO A 241 -6.49 32.55 -17.90
CA PRO A 241 -5.34 31.72 -17.52
C PRO A 241 -4.03 32.32 -18.03
N ALA A 242 -3.04 32.44 -17.15
CA ALA A 242 -1.70 32.87 -17.52
C ALA A 242 -1.01 31.75 -18.32
N ARG A 243 -0.23 32.13 -19.34
CA ARG A 243 0.60 31.20 -20.09
C ARG A 243 1.80 30.78 -19.23
N ILE A 244 1.96 29.48 -19.02
CA ILE A 244 3.12 28.87 -18.37
C ILE A 244 3.81 27.94 -19.37
N THR A 245 5.14 28.00 -19.42
CA THR A 245 5.98 27.12 -20.23
C THR A 245 6.86 26.29 -19.30
N GLU A 246 6.66 24.97 -19.29
CA GLU A 246 7.48 23.99 -18.57
C GLU A 246 8.05 22.99 -19.60
N GLY A 247 9.38 23.01 -19.77
CA GLY A 247 10.02 22.28 -20.87
C GLY A 247 9.51 22.75 -22.24
N GLU A 248 9.13 21.81 -23.10
CA GLU A 248 8.53 22.10 -24.43
C GLU A 248 7.01 22.35 -24.38
N LYS A 249 6.35 22.16 -23.23
CA LYS A 249 4.89 22.25 -23.12
C LYS A 249 4.47 23.64 -22.64
N THR A 250 3.57 24.27 -23.39
CA THR A 250 2.93 25.53 -23.03
C THR A 250 1.47 25.30 -22.69
N PHE A 251 1.01 25.75 -21.52
CA PHE A 251 -0.38 25.59 -21.07
C PHE A 251 -0.84 26.75 -20.19
N GLY A 252 -2.16 26.90 -20.05
CA GLY A 252 -2.79 27.90 -19.18
C GLY A 252 -2.81 27.49 -17.71
N ARG A 253 -2.58 28.44 -16.80
CA ARG A 253 -2.70 28.25 -15.35
C ARG A 253 -3.36 29.47 -14.70
N ILE A 254 -4.34 29.21 -13.83
CA ILE A 254 -5.04 30.29 -13.10
C ILE A 254 -4.48 30.52 -11.68
N GLY A 255 -3.64 29.63 -11.15
CA GLY A 255 -3.06 29.75 -9.81
C GLY A 255 -4.03 29.45 -8.66
N ALA A 256 -4.93 28.49 -8.86
CA ALA A 256 -5.80 27.94 -7.83
C ALA A 256 -5.60 26.43 -7.72
N GLU A 257 -5.49 25.92 -6.50
CA GLU A 257 -5.52 24.49 -6.22
C GLU A 257 -6.96 23.97 -6.32
N LEU A 258 -7.13 22.77 -6.83
CA LEU A 258 -8.43 22.11 -6.90
C LEU A 258 -8.53 21.10 -5.76
N SER A 259 -9.55 21.28 -4.93
CA SER A 259 -9.92 20.31 -3.90
C SER A 259 -11.22 19.64 -4.31
N ASP A 260 -11.12 18.37 -4.69
CA ASP A 260 -12.24 17.51 -5.04
C ASP A 260 -12.40 16.35 -4.06
N ARG A 261 -11.66 16.35 -2.94
CA ARG A 261 -11.71 15.27 -1.96
C ARG A 261 -12.65 15.64 -0.82
N LEU A 262 -13.48 14.68 -0.42
CA LEU A 262 -14.23 14.80 0.84
C LEU A 262 -13.23 15.03 1.99
N PRO A 263 -13.63 15.79 3.03
CA PRO A 263 -12.83 15.90 4.25
C PRO A 263 -12.46 14.49 4.75
N PRO A 264 -11.17 14.24 5.06
CA PRO A 264 -10.78 12.93 5.55
C PRO A 264 -11.42 12.68 6.91
N ILE A 265 -11.73 11.42 7.17
CA ILE A 265 -12.22 10.96 8.46
C ILE A 265 -11.05 10.47 9.29
N LYS A 266 -11.06 10.77 10.59
CA LYS A 266 -10.07 10.22 11.51
C LYS A 266 -10.52 8.83 11.95
N VAL A 267 -9.77 7.79 11.56
CA VAL A 267 -9.98 6.43 12.03
C VAL A 267 -9.09 6.22 13.25
N GLN A 268 -9.70 6.03 14.42
CA GLN A 268 -9.01 5.82 15.69
C GLN A 268 -9.76 4.80 16.53
N TYR A 269 -9.02 4.01 17.30
CA TYR A 269 -9.53 2.96 18.17
C TYR A 269 -8.96 3.10 19.59
N GLY A 270 -9.63 2.50 20.57
CA GLY A 270 -9.13 2.45 21.94
C GLY A 270 -7.82 1.65 22.06
N PRO A 271 -6.92 1.95 23.02
CA PRO A 271 -5.66 1.21 23.21
C PRO A 271 -5.82 -0.31 23.34
N LEU A 272 -6.84 -0.76 24.07
CA LEU A 272 -7.11 -2.19 24.26
C LEU A 272 -7.84 -2.81 23.06
N GLU A 273 -8.73 -2.07 22.41
CA GLU A 273 -9.44 -2.53 21.19
C GLU A 273 -8.48 -2.66 20.00
N SER A 274 -7.41 -1.86 19.97
CA SER A 274 -6.44 -1.83 18.88
C SER A 274 -5.55 -3.07 18.84
N ILE A 275 -5.35 -3.77 19.96
CA ILE A 275 -4.47 -4.97 20.02
C ILE A 275 -4.99 -6.09 19.11
N PRO A 276 -6.23 -6.60 19.30
CA PRO A 276 -6.75 -7.66 18.43
C PRO A 276 -6.84 -7.21 16.97
N ARG A 277 -7.16 -5.94 16.70
CA ARG A 277 -7.18 -5.39 15.33
C ARG A 277 -5.80 -5.39 14.68
N ALA A 278 -4.77 -5.00 15.41
CA ALA A 278 -3.39 -5.01 14.91
C ALA A 278 -2.91 -6.44 14.62
N VAL A 279 -3.18 -7.38 15.54
CA VAL A 279 -2.86 -8.80 15.34
C VAL A 279 -3.60 -9.36 14.12
N GLN A 280 -4.90 -9.11 14.00
CA GLN A 280 -5.70 -9.56 12.86
C GLN A 280 -5.19 -8.95 11.55
N LYS A 281 -4.94 -7.63 11.51
CA LYS A 281 -4.39 -6.95 10.33
C LYS A 281 -3.04 -7.55 9.91
N THR A 282 -2.15 -7.79 10.86
CA THR A 282 -0.85 -8.43 10.59
C THR A 282 -1.02 -9.84 10.03
N ALA A 283 -1.90 -10.65 10.62
CA ALA A 283 -2.17 -12.01 10.15
C ALA A 283 -2.79 -12.02 8.74
N ASP A 284 -3.78 -11.17 8.52
CA ASP A 284 -4.45 -11.00 7.23
C ASP A 284 -3.47 -10.58 6.14
N THR A 285 -2.60 -9.61 6.43
CA THR A 285 -1.56 -9.17 5.50
C THR A 285 -0.54 -10.29 5.25
N ALA A 286 -0.12 -11.03 6.27
CA ALA A 286 0.80 -12.16 6.10
C ALA A 286 0.21 -13.27 5.22
N VAL A 287 -1.05 -13.65 5.46
CA VAL A 287 -1.77 -14.64 4.65
C VAL A 287 -1.98 -14.16 3.22
N PHE A 288 -2.35 -12.88 3.04
CA PHE A 288 -2.49 -12.29 1.71
C PHE A 288 -1.16 -12.30 0.94
N SER A 289 -0.06 -11.90 1.59
CA SER A 289 1.28 -11.97 1.00
C SER A 289 1.66 -13.38 0.58
N LEU A 290 1.38 -14.39 1.43
CA LEU A 290 1.65 -15.79 1.09
C LEU A 290 0.81 -16.27 -0.11
N LYS A 291 -0.47 -15.91 -0.16
CA LYS A 291 -1.35 -16.23 -1.31
C LYS A 291 -0.85 -15.59 -2.60
N MET A 292 -0.44 -14.32 -2.55
CA MET A 292 0.12 -13.62 -3.70
C MET A 292 1.42 -14.26 -4.19
N LEU A 293 2.34 -14.61 -3.28
CA LEU A 293 3.56 -15.34 -3.64
C LEU A 293 3.24 -16.70 -4.28
N GLY A 294 2.24 -17.42 -3.77
CA GLY A 294 1.75 -18.67 -4.37
C GLY A 294 1.25 -18.47 -5.80
N LYS A 295 0.42 -17.44 -6.05
CA LYS A 295 -0.08 -17.11 -7.40
C LYS A 295 1.03 -16.66 -8.35
N MET A 296 2.08 -16.01 -7.86
CA MET A 296 3.26 -15.69 -8.67
C MET A 296 3.98 -16.98 -9.09
N LEU A 297 4.16 -17.93 -8.17
CA LEU A 297 4.76 -19.23 -8.44
C LEU A 297 3.96 -20.09 -9.43
N THR A 298 2.62 -20.00 -9.43
CA THR A 298 1.76 -20.71 -10.40
C THR A 298 1.64 -19.99 -11.75
N GLY A 299 2.17 -18.77 -11.87
CA GLY A 299 2.08 -17.94 -13.09
C GLY A 299 0.77 -17.17 -13.25
N GLU A 300 -0.09 -17.18 -12.23
CA GLU A 300 -1.35 -16.42 -12.18
C GLU A 300 -1.13 -14.95 -11.82
N ALA A 301 0.01 -14.59 -11.22
CA ALA A 301 0.39 -13.23 -10.91
C ALA A 301 1.80 -12.93 -11.45
N SER A 302 2.06 -11.68 -11.83
CA SER A 302 3.33 -11.30 -12.44
C SER A 302 4.43 -11.09 -11.40
N TRP A 303 5.62 -11.55 -11.74
CA TRP A 303 6.85 -11.31 -10.98
C TRP A 303 7.32 -9.86 -11.00
N LYS A 304 6.78 -9.04 -11.94
CA LYS A 304 7.18 -7.64 -12.11
C LYS A 304 6.81 -6.78 -10.90
N ASN A 305 5.85 -7.20 -10.08
CA ASN A 305 5.41 -6.44 -8.90
C ASN A 305 6.18 -6.77 -7.62
N LEU A 306 7.18 -7.66 -7.69
CA LEU A 306 8.11 -7.82 -6.59
C LEU A 306 8.98 -6.57 -6.46
N SER A 307 8.83 -5.84 -5.36
CA SER A 307 9.62 -4.64 -5.08
C SER A 307 11.08 -5.02 -4.86
N GLY A 308 11.98 -4.50 -5.69
CA GLY A 308 13.42 -4.63 -5.44
C GLY A 308 13.91 -3.63 -4.39
N PRO A 309 15.20 -3.73 -4.00
CA PRO A 309 15.79 -2.86 -2.98
C PRO A 309 15.70 -1.37 -3.31
N VAL A 310 15.79 -1.01 -4.59
CA VAL A 310 15.74 0.40 -5.02
C VAL A 310 14.31 0.92 -4.93
N THR A 311 13.33 0.12 -5.39
CA THR A 311 11.92 0.44 -5.23
C THR A 311 11.54 0.61 -3.74
N ILE A 312 12.02 -0.27 -2.86
CA ILE A 312 11.78 -0.14 -1.41
C ILE A 312 12.34 1.18 -0.86
N ALA A 313 13.55 1.58 -1.27
CA ALA A 313 14.17 2.83 -0.84
C ALA A 313 13.40 4.07 -1.32
N ASP A 314 12.93 4.07 -2.57
CA ASP A 314 12.13 5.17 -3.13
C ASP A 314 10.77 5.29 -2.42
N TYR A 315 10.05 4.17 -2.26
CA TYR A 315 8.78 4.15 -1.53
C TYR A 315 8.94 4.59 -0.07
N ALA A 316 10.04 4.22 0.59
CA ALA A 316 10.37 4.71 1.93
C ALA A 316 10.54 6.24 1.94
N GLY A 317 11.24 6.80 0.96
CA GLY A 317 11.43 8.25 0.80
C GLY A 317 10.12 8.99 0.53
N GLN A 318 9.29 8.47 -0.37
CA GLN A 318 7.98 9.05 -0.68
C GLN A 318 7.04 9.04 0.52
N THR A 319 6.93 7.90 1.22
CA THR A 319 6.06 7.77 2.41
C THR A 319 6.54 8.61 3.57
N ALA A 320 7.86 8.78 3.75
CA ALA A 320 8.42 9.69 4.74
C ALA A 320 8.05 11.16 4.45
N ARG A 321 7.97 11.56 3.17
CA ARG A 321 7.50 12.90 2.77
C ARG A 321 5.99 13.09 2.99
N ILE A 322 5.19 12.04 2.84
CA ILE A 322 3.74 12.09 3.12
C ILE A 322 3.49 12.28 4.62
N GLY A 323 4.28 11.60 5.47
CA GLY A 323 4.27 11.81 6.91
C GLY A 323 4.53 10.53 7.70
N LEU A 324 4.71 10.69 9.02
CA LEU A 324 5.13 9.60 9.91
C LEU A 324 4.16 8.41 9.88
N ALA A 325 2.85 8.66 9.83
CA ALA A 325 1.86 7.58 9.79
C ALA A 325 1.97 6.72 8.53
N ALA A 326 2.19 7.34 7.37
CA ALA A 326 2.37 6.63 6.10
C ALA A 326 3.68 5.82 6.10
N PHE A 327 4.76 6.41 6.60
CA PHE A 327 6.05 5.75 6.75
C PHE A 327 5.98 4.53 7.69
N LEU A 328 5.34 4.67 8.84
CA LEU A 328 5.11 3.55 9.77
C LEU A 328 4.26 2.45 9.14
N GLY A 329 3.20 2.81 8.41
CA GLY A 329 2.38 1.83 7.69
C GLY A 329 3.18 1.04 6.64
N PHE A 330 4.07 1.72 5.93
CA PHE A 330 5.00 1.09 4.99
C PHE A 330 6.02 0.18 5.71
N LEU A 331 6.59 0.63 6.82
CA LEU A 331 7.51 -0.17 7.64
C LEU A 331 6.85 -1.48 8.13
N ALA A 332 5.59 -1.41 8.57
CA ALA A 332 4.84 -2.60 8.96
C ALA A 332 4.67 -3.58 7.80
N LEU A 333 4.32 -3.08 6.60
CA LEU A 333 4.18 -3.89 5.39
C LEU A 333 5.49 -4.60 5.00
N VAL A 334 6.61 -3.87 5.04
CA VAL A 334 7.94 -4.43 4.75
C VAL A 334 8.31 -5.48 5.81
N SER A 335 8.06 -5.19 7.08
CA SER A 335 8.35 -6.12 8.18
C SER A 335 7.58 -7.44 8.06
N ILE A 336 6.29 -7.38 7.69
CA ILE A 336 5.47 -8.58 7.42
C ILE A 336 6.03 -9.34 6.21
N SER A 337 6.36 -8.64 5.13
CA SER A 337 6.92 -9.27 3.93
C SER A 337 8.23 -10.01 4.23
N LEU A 338 9.13 -9.41 5.01
CA LEU A 338 10.38 -10.05 5.45
C LEU A 338 10.12 -11.27 6.35
N ALA A 339 9.17 -11.19 7.27
CA ALA A 339 8.78 -12.33 8.10
C ALA A 339 8.25 -13.50 7.26
N VAL A 340 7.32 -13.22 6.33
CA VAL A 340 6.71 -14.23 5.47
C VAL A 340 7.77 -14.88 4.57
N LEU A 341 8.61 -14.07 3.91
CA LEU A 341 9.68 -14.57 3.06
C LEU A 341 10.69 -15.43 3.85
N ASN A 342 11.11 -14.97 5.03
CA ASN A 342 12.05 -15.73 5.86
C ASN A 342 11.45 -17.04 6.38
N LEU A 343 10.12 -17.17 6.50
CA LEU A 343 9.47 -18.43 6.89
C LEU A 343 9.28 -19.42 5.73
N LEU A 344 9.52 -19.01 4.48
CA LEU A 344 9.42 -19.93 3.35
C LEU A 344 10.49 -21.03 3.44
N PRO A 345 10.18 -22.26 2.98
CA PRO A 345 11.10 -23.40 3.00
C PRO A 345 12.17 -23.28 1.89
N ILE A 346 12.83 -22.13 1.81
CA ILE A 346 13.89 -21.82 0.86
C ILE A 346 15.23 -21.98 1.59
N PRO A 347 16.15 -22.83 1.11
CA PRO A 347 17.48 -22.94 1.69
C PRO A 347 18.18 -21.58 1.77
N MET A 348 18.99 -21.36 2.81
CA MET A 348 19.63 -20.07 3.18
C MET A 348 18.73 -19.08 3.95
N LEU A 349 17.40 -19.22 3.88
CA LEU A 349 16.48 -18.48 4.76
C LEU A 349 16.19 -19.27 6.05
N ASP A 350 15.65 -18.58 7.04
CA ASP A 350 15.26 -19.17 8.33
C ASP A 350 14.35 -20.40 8.15
N GLY A 351 13.38 -20.33 7.23
CA GLY A 351 12.45 -21.41 6.92
C GLY A 351 13.11 -22.63 6.26
N GLY A 352 14.25 -22.46 5.58
CA GLY A 352 15.09 -23.57 5.12
C GLY A 352 15.71 -24.35 6.27
N HIS A 353 16.17 -23.66 7.32
CA HIS A 353 16.64 -24.32 8.54
C HIS A 353 15.50 -25.05 9.27
N LEU A 354 14.32 -24.44 9.34
CA LEU A 354 13.13 -25.08 9.90
C LEU A 354 12.75 -26.36 9.14
N LEU A 355 12.86 -26.35 7.80
CA LEU A 355 12.65 -27.54 6.98
C LEU A 355 13.63 -28.66 7.36
N TYR A 356 14.92 -28.35 7.51
CA TYR A 356 15.91 -29.36 7.93
C TYR A 356 15.65 -29.90 9.33
N TYR A 357 15.22 -29.06 10.27
CA TYR A 357 14.86 -29.50 11.62
C TYR A 357 13.58 -30.33 11.64
N LEU A 358 12.61 -30.03 10.78
CA LEU A 358 11.43 -30.88 10.61
C LEU A 358 11.82 -32.27 10.09
N ILE A 359 12.72 -32.34 9.11
CA ILE A 359 13.28 -33.60 8.60
C ILE A 359 14.02 -34.35 9.72
N GLU A 360 14.81 -33.67 10.54
CA GLU A 360 15.52 -34.26 11.68
C GLU A 360 14.56 -34.86 12.71
N ILE A 361 13.46 -34.16 13.04
CA ILE A 361 12.43 -34.66 13.96
C ILE A 361 11.77 -35.93 13.40
N ILE A 362 11.42 -35.94 12.12
CA ILE A 362 10.76 -37.09 11.46
C ILE A 362 11.71 -38.28 11.34
N LYS A 363 12.97 -38.04 10.96
CA LYS A 363 13.99 -39.07 10.73
C LYS A 363 14.68 -39.53 12.03
N GLY A 364 14.59 -38.75 13.10
CA GLY A 364 15.32 -38.97 14.36
C GLY A 364 16.83 -38.72 14.28
N SER A 365 17.33 -38.22 13.15
CA SER A 365 18.75 -37.92 12.91
C SER A 365 18.90 -36.74 11.94
N PRO A 366 19.97 -35.92 12.06
CA PRO A 366 20.15 -34.78 11.19
C PRO A 366 20.28 -35.20 9.71
N PRO A 367 19.88 -34.33 8.76
CA PRO A 367 20.19 -34.53 7.35
C PRO A 367 21.70 -34.67 7.13
N ALA A 368 22.11 -35.41 6.11
CA ALA A 368 23.52 -35.54 5.79
C ALA A 368 24.11 -34.19 5.37
N ASP A 369 25.35 -33.90 5.75
CA ASP A 369 25.99 -32.60 5.53
C ASP A 369 25.99 -32.18 4.05
N TRP A 370 26.22 -33.13 3.14
CA TRP A 370 26.17 -32.87 1.70
C TRP A 370 24.79 -32.37 1.22
N VAL A 371 23.69 -32.81 1.85
CA VAL A 371 22.32 -32.35 1.50
C VAL A 371 22.14 -30.90 1.94
N VAL A 372 22.64 -30.57 3.14
CA VAL A 372 22.56 -29.20 3.67
C VAL A 372 23.43 -28.26 2.84
N GLU A 373 24.66 -28.66 2.50
CA GLU A 373 25.57 -27.87 1.68
C GLU A 373 25.03 -27.62 0.26
N TRP A 374 24.55 -28.65 -0.43
CA TRP A 374 23.94 -28.49 -1.75
C TRP A 374 22.67 -27.67 -1.70
N GLY A 375 21.85 -27.87 -0.65
CA GLY A 375 20.69 -27.04 -0.39
C GLY A 375 21.05 -25.57 -0.24
N GLN A 376 22.02 -25.24 0.62
CA GLN A 376 22.51 -23.87 0.81
C GLN A 376 23.06 -23.26 -0.48
N ARG A 377 23.86 -23.99 -1.26
CA ARG A 377 24.37 -23.52 -2.56
C ARG A 377 23.23 -23.22 -3.55
N ALA A 378 22.24 -24.10 -3.62
CA ALA A 378 21.05 -23.86 -4.43
C ALA A 378 20.26 -22.63 -3.93
N GLY A 379 20.15 -22.45 -2.60
CA GLY A 379 19.55 -21.28 -1.97
C GLY A 379 20.27 -19.97 -2.34
N VAL A 380 21.59 -19.93 -2.20
CA VAL A 380 22.43 -18.78 -2.61
C VAL A 380 22.24 -18.47 -4.09
N ALA A 381 22.26 -19.49 -4.95
CA ALA A 381 22.08 -19.30 -6.39
C ALA A 381 20.69 -18.75 -6.72
N LEU A 382 19.64 -19.29 -6.08
CA LEU A 382 18.26 -18.82 -6.24
C LEU A 382 18.10 -17.38 -5.74
N LEU A 383 18.61 -17.06 -4.55
CA LEU A 383 18.55 -15.71 -3.99
C LEU A 383 19.31 -14.70 -4.85
N GLY A 384 20.49 -15.09 -5.36
CA GLY A 384 21.26 -14.30 -6.31
C GLY A 384 20.49 -14.04 -7.60
N LEU A 385 19.86 -15.08 -8.18
CA LEU A 385 19.02 -14.94 -9.37
C LEU A 385 17.85 -13.99 -9.12
N LEU A 386 17.12 -14.16 -8.00
CA LEU A 386 16.01 -13.29 -7.62
C LEU A 386 16.46 -11.84 -7.43
N THR A 387 17.63 -11.63 -6.79
CA THR A 387 18.19 -10.29 -6.58
C THR A 387 18.54 -9.63 -7.91
N VAL A 388 19.16 -10.36 -8.84
CA VAL A 388 19.48 -9.85 -10.18
C VAL A 388 18.21 -9.53 -10.97
N LEU A 389 17.20 -10.40 -10.92
CA LEU A 389 15.91 -10.16 -11.58
C LEU A 389 15.18 -8.94 -11.00
N ALA A 390 15.18 -8.79 -9.68
CA ALA A 390 14.59 -7.64 -9.01
C ALA A 390 15.33 -6.35 -9.37
N LEU A 391 16.67 -6.35 -9.39
CA LEU A 391 17.47 -5.20 -9.78
C LEU A 391 17.27 -4.85 -11.26
N TYR A 392 17.17 -5.86 -12.14
CA TYR A 392 16.88 -5.66 -13.56
C TYR A 392 15.49 -5.02 -13.75
N ASN A 393 14.49 -5.48 -13.02
CA ASN A 393 13.15 -4.90 -13.04
C ASN A 393 13.12 -3.47 -12.48
N ASP A 394 13.84 -3.21 -11.38
CA ASP A 394 14.03 -1.86 -10.83
C ASP A 394 14.69 -0.93 -11.87
N LEU A 395 15.74 -1.39 -12.56
CA LEU A 395 16.45 -0.60 -13.57
C LEU A 395 15.57 -0.29 -14.79
N LEU A 396 14.83 -1.28 -15.30
CA LEU A 396 13.88 -1.09 -16.40
C LEU A 396 12.77 -0.09 -16.05
N ARG A 397 12.37 -0.02 -14.77
CA ARG A 397 11.39 0.95 -14.29
C ARG A 397 11.95 2.36 -14.19
N LEU A 398 13.24 2.52 -13.88
CA LEU A 398 13.91 3.82 -13.71
C LEU A 398 14.49 4.40 -15.02
N LEU A 399 14.74 3.58 -16.02
CA LEU A 399 15.28 4.02 -17.31
C LEU A 399 14.37 4.99 -18.10
N PRO A 400 13.02 4.85 -18.13
CA PRO A 400 12.14 5.81 -18.80
C PRO A 400 12.26 7.23 -18.24
N ASP A 401 12.42 7.38 -16.92
CA ASP A 401 12.57 8.67 -16.24
C ASP A 401 13.96 9.31 -16.44
N PHE A 402 14.93 8.56 -16.99
CA PHE A 402 16.30 9.04 -17.20
C PHE A 402 16.53 9.61 -18.62
N PHE A 403 15.62 9.32 -19.56
CA PHE A 403 15.69 9.76 -20.96
C PHE A 403 14.59 10.76 -21.35
N GLU A 404 13.75 11.19 -20.41
CA GLU A 404 12.92 12.41 -20.49
C GLU A 404 13.53 13.54 -19.66
#